data_AF-R4WDW7-F1
#
_entry.id   AF-R4WDW7-F1
#
_cell.length_a   1.000
_cell.length_b   1.000
_cell.length_c   1.000
_cell.angle_alpha   90.00
_cell.angle_beta   90.00
_cell.angle_gamma   90.00
#
_symmetry.space_group_name_H-M   'P 1'
#
loop_
_entity.id
_entity.type
_entity.pdbx_description
1 polymer ?
#
loop_
_entity_poly.entity_id
_entity_poly.type
_entity_poly.pdbx_seq_one_letter_code
_entity_poly.pdbx_strand_id
1 'polypeptide(L)'
;MLNPSYYEDFILEQKKLEENIPYETFLPDSSKYKSYEQKLGEVFKDGKRADGRKSDESRRIYIKLGALVEARGSCYLEMGRTKVLCGVSGPREIPFVQLAGYTELGSVECSLESFPPSTSDKAYSDALKRAIEPSFCRNEFPNLEINVSVMVLDASGSVLSAAITAASLALAHARLPIYDILTSVCLGIHGDLLFVDPTDKEESFCMSAQRTSIDQNHGLITLSYMSTADQIAHYYQSGHMDLTLLLDSTDIAIKRCQDLYALCQQHLMDDVKLSLRQVTETENVEDSMRTLSTS
;
A
#
# COMPACT_ATOMS: atom_id res chain seq x y z
N MET A 1 -18.44 8.90 43.59
CA MET A 1 -19.79 8.71 43.01
C MET A 1 -19.63 8.72 41.51
N LEU A 2 -19.70 7.56 40.86
CA LEU A 2 -19.53 7.42 39.41
C LEU A 2 -20.82 7.87 38.70
N ASN A 3 -20.67 8.64 37.63
CA ASN A 3 -21.80 9.25 36.89
C ASN A 3 -22.69 8.16 36.27
N PRO A 4 -24.01 8.17 36.51
CA PRO A 4 -24.95 7.19 35.96
C PRO A 4 -25.00 7.15 34.42
N SER A 5 -24.66 8.25 33.74
CA SER A 5 -24.69 8.33 32.28
C SER A 5 -23.69 7.39 31.59
N TYR A 6 -22.54 7.14 32.22
CA TYR A 6 -21.49 6.30 31.63
C TYR A 6 -21.90 4.82 31.54
N TYR A 7 -22.77 4.38 32.45
CA TYR A 7 -23.29 3.02 32.47
C TYR A 7 -24.37 2.81 31.40
N GLU A 8 -25.20 3.82 31.15
CA GLU A 8 -26.22 3.76 30.10
C GLU A 8 -25.59 3.75 28.71
N ASP A 9 -24.54 4.54 28.49
CA ASP A 9 -23.79 4.56 27.23
C ASP A 9 -23.09 3.21 26.97
N PHE A 10 -22.47 2.61 27.99
CA PHE A 10 -21.84 1.29 27.90
C PHE A 10 -22.85 0.17 27.56
N ILE A 11 -24.04 0.20 28.17
CA ILE A 11 -25.10 -0.77 27.89
C ILE A 11 -25.61 -0.60 26.45
N LEU A 12 -25.77 0.64 25.98
CA LEU A 12 -26.22 0.91 24.61
C LEU A 12 -25.18 0.48 23.56
N GLU A 13 -23.89 0.66 23.87
CA GLU A 13 -22.77 0.24 23.03
C GLU A 13 -22.65 -1.29 22.96
N GLN A 14 -22.79 -1.99 24.10
CA GLN A 14 -22.89 -3.45 24.11
C GLN A 14 -24.09 -3.95 23.33
N LYS A 15 -25.26 -3.31 23.47
CA LYS A 15 -26.48 -3.70 22.75
C LYS A 15 -26.35 -3.52 21.23
N LYS A 16 -25.67 -2.45 20.78
CA LYS A 16 -25.30 -2.26 19.38
C LYS A 16 -24.30 -3.32 18.89
N LEU A 17 -23.39 -3.77 19.75
CA LEU A 17 -22.45 -4.85 19.43
C LEU A 17 -23.17 -6.20 19.27
N GLU A 18 -24.14 -6.47 20.15
CA GLU A 18 -24.98 -7.67 20.12
C GLU A 18 -25.95 -7.70 18.93
N GLU A 19 -26.50 -6.54 18.54
CA GLU A 19 -27.36 -6.41 17.35
C GLU A 19 -26.58 -6.51 16.03
N ASN A 20 -25.27 -6.22 16.01
CA ASN A 20 -24.42 -6.29 14.82
C ASN A 20 -23.55 -7.55 14.74
N ILE A 21 -23.94 -8.64 15.41
CA ILE A 21 -23.26 -9.92 15.21
C ILE A 21 -23.67 -10.45 13.81
N PRO A 22 -22.72 -10.65 12.88
CA PRO A 22 -23.04 -11.16 11.55
C PRO A 22 -23.77 -12.50 11.67
N TYR A 23 -24.85 -12.68 10.90
CA TYR A 23 -25.65 -13.92 10.86
C TYR A 23 -24.80 -15.17 10.58
N GLU A 24 -23.64 -15.00 9.95
CA GLU A 24 -22.63 -16.03 9.72
C GLU A 24 -22.15 -16.72 11.00
N THR A 25 -22.16 -16.01 12.13
CA THR A 25 -21.80 -16.55 13.46
C THR A 25 -22.79 -17.61 13.95
N PHE A 26 -23.99 -17.67 13.38
CA PHE A 26 -25.04 -18.64 13.73
C PHE A 26 -25.20 -19.78 12.72
N LEU A 27 -24.43 -19.77 11.63
CA LEU A 27 -24.41 -20.89 10.67
C LEU A 27 -23.83 -22.16 11.33
N PRO A 28 -24.28 -23.37 10.94
CA PRO A 28 -23.68 -24.62 11.41
C PRO A 28 -22.20 -24.72 11.00
N ASP A 29 -21.37 -25.37 11.82
CA ASP A 29 -19.90 -25.43 11.61
C ASP A 29 -19.49 -26.00 10.25
N SER A 30 -20.35 -26.83 9.62
CA SER A 30 -20.14 -27.41 8.30
C SER A 30 -20.18 -26.39 7.15
N SER A 31 -20.81 -25.22 7.34
CA SER A 31 -20.80 -24.11 6.37
C SER A 31 -19.90 -22.94 6.80
N LYS A 32 -19.49 -22.88 8.07
CA LYS A 32 -18.54 -21.88 8.59
C LYS A 32 -17.08 -22.15 8.21
N TYR A 33 -16.68 -23.42 8.19
CA TYR A 33 -15.29 -23.80 7.93
C TYR A 33 -15.20 -24.67 6.69
N LYS A 34 -14.87 -24.06 5.54
CA LYS A 34 -14.45 -24.80 4.35
C LYS A 34 -13.27 -25.69 4.71
N SER A 35 -13.29 -26.94 4.24
CA SER A 35 -12.16 -27.86 4.47
C SER A 35 -10.89 -27.30 3.81
N TYR A 36 -9.72 -27.70 4.32
CA TYR A 36 -8.44 -27.29 3.75
C TYR A 36 -8.37 -27.57 2.24
N GLU A 37 -8.81 -28.76 1.82
CA GLU A 37 -8.85 -29.16 0.41
C GLU A 37 -9.80 -28.29 -0.44
N GLN A 38 -10.92 -27.83 0.13
CA GLN A 38 -11.82 -26.91 -0.54
C GLN A 38 -11.19 -25.52 -0.71
N LYS A 39 -10.51 -25.01 0.32
CA LYS A 39 -9.79 -23.73 0.23
C LYS A 39 -8.62 -23.80 -0.75
N LEU A 40 -7.86 -24.90 -0.70
CA LEU A 40 -6.76 -25.15 -1.63
C LEU A 40 -7.29 -25.27 -3.06
N GLY A 41 -8.40 -25.97 -3.29
CA GLY A 41 -9.02 -26.08 -4.62
C GLY A 41 -9.60 -24.77 -5.16
N GLU A 42 -9.93 -23.80 -4.29
CA GLU A 42 -10.35 -22.45 -4.68
C GLU A 42 -9.18 -21.55 -5.08
N VAL A 43 -8.01 -21.77 -4.50
CA VAL A 43 -6.79 -20.97 -4.73
C VAL A 43 -5.92 -21.58 -5.83
N PHE A 44 -5.77 -22.90 -5.83
CA PHE A 44 -4.86 -23.66 -6.65
C PHE A 44 -5.60 -24.85 -7.28
N LYS A 45 -5.83 -24.76 -8.59
CA LYS A 45 -6.57 -25.78 -9.35
C LYS A 45 -5.70 -26.27 -10.50
N ASP A 46 -5.48 -27.59 -10.54
CA ASP A 46 -4.73 -28.27 -11.62
C ASP A 46 -3.34 -27.66 -11.91
N GLY A 47 -2.60 -27.26 -10.87
CA GLY A 47 -1.24 -26.72 -11.00
C GLY A 47 -1.15 -25.25 -11.39
N LYS A 48 -2.28 -24.54 -11.47
CA LYS A 48 -2.36 -23.10 -11.75
C LYS A 48 -3.15 -22.38 -10.66
N ARG A 49 -2.85 -21.09 -10.47
CA ARG A 49 -3.65 -20.21 -9.61
C ARG A 49 -5.07 -20.08 -10.18
N ALA A 50 -6.04 -19.70 -9.33
CA ALA A 50 -7.42 -19.46 -9.74
C ALA A 50 -7.55 -18.48 -10.93
N ASP A 51 -6.62 -17.53 -11.03
CA ASP A 51 -6.53 -16.53 -12.11
C ASP A 51 -5.82 -17.02 -13.37
N GLY A 52 -5.28 -18.25 -13.37
CA GLY A 52 -4.47 -18.83 -14.46
C GLY A 52 -3.00 -18.39 -14.50
N ARG A 53 -2.56 -17.55 -13.56
CA ARG A 53 -1.18 -17.06 -13.40
C ARG A 53 -0.24 -18.14 -12.86
N LYS A 54 1.06 -17.98 -13.12
CA LYS A 54 2.11 -18.76 -12.44
C LYS A 54 2.27 -18.29 -10.98
N SER A 55 2.92 -19.11 -10.15
CA SER A 55 3.26 -18.76 -8.76
C SER A 55 4.11 -17.49 -8.65
N ASP A 56 5.02 -17.30 -9.59
CA ASP A 56 6.01 -16.21 -9.61
C ASP A 56 5.59 -15.01 -10.49
N GLU A 57 4.31 -14.91 -10.87
CA GLU A 57 3.82 -13.86 -11.76
C GLU A 57 2.94 -12.83 -11.02
N SER A 58 3.36 -11.56 -11.07
CA SER A 58 2.60 -10.43 -10.51
C SER A 58 1.33 -10.14 -11.31
N ARG A 59 0.35 -9.47 -10.71
CA ARG A 59 -0.83 -8.98 -11.44
C ARG A 59 -0.44 -7.91 -12.46
N ARG A 60 -1.36 -7.66 -13.39
CA ARG A 60 -1.27 -6.50 -14.28
C ARG A 60 -1.34 -5.23 -13.45
N ILE A 61 -0.43 -4.30 -13.72
CA ILE A 61 -0.32 -3.04 -13.00
C ILE A 61 -0.68 -1.91 -13.95
N TYR A 62 -1.56 -1.03 -13.51
CA TYR A 62 -1.88 0.21 -14.20
C TYR A 62 -1.56 1.38 -13.29
N ILE A 63 -0.74 2.31 -13.77
CA ILE A 63 -0.31 3.49 -13.01
C ILE A 63 -0.75 4.73 -13.78
N LYS A 64 -1.39 5.66 -13.07
CA LYS A 64 -1.73 6.98 -13.57
C LYS A 64 -1.34 8.03 -12.54
N LEU A 65 -0.38 8.87 -12.91
CA LEU A 65 0.05 10.01 -12.12
C LEU A 65 -0.92 11.19 -12.32
N GLY A 66 -0.99 12.10 -11.34
CA GLY A 66 -1.81 13.31 -11.43
C GLY A 66 -3.32 13.05 -11.45
N ALA A 67 -3.80 12.01 -10.78
CA ALA A 67 -5.21 11.64 -10.75
C ALA A 67 -6.10 12.62 -9.94
N LEU A 68 -5.55 13.23 -8.89
CA LEU A 68 -6.20 14.24 -8.07
C LEU A 68 -5.63 15.63 -8.41
N VAL A 69 -6.52 16.56 -8.75
CA VAL A 69 -6.16 17.96 -9.07
C VAL A 69 -5.91 18.79 -7.82
N GLU A 70 -6.58 18.47 -6.71
CA GLU A 70 -6.48 19.22 -5.45
C GLU A 70 -5.18 18.92 -4.68
N ALA A 71 -4.61 17.73 -4.90
CA ALA A 71 -3.38 17.31 -4.24
C ALA A 71 -2.15 17.82 -5.00
N ARG A 72 -1.08 18.16 -4.29
CA ARG A 72 0.19 18.59 -4.91
C ARG A 72 0.80 17.47 -5.74
N GLY A 73 0.72 16.24 -5.24
CA GLY A 73 1.04 15.04 -5.99
C GLY A 73 -0.04 13.99 -5.80
N SER A 74 -0.26 13.19 -6.82
CA SER A 74 -1.23 12.11 -6.73
C SER A 74 -0.88 10.97 -7.66
N CYS A 75 -1.28 9.78 -7.26
CA CYS A 75 -1.08 8.57 -8.02
C CYS A 75 -2.30 7.66 -7.86
N TYR A 76 -2.83 7.21 -8.99
CA TYR A 76 -3.81 6.15 -9.05
C TYR A 76 -3.12 4.87 -9.54
N LEU A 77 -3.25 3.80 -8.76
CA LEU A 77 -2.58 2.54 -9.00
C LEU A 77 -3.59 1.40 -8.93
N GLU A 78 -3.60 0.57 -9.97
CA GLU A 78 -4.38 -0.67 -10.02
C GLU A 78 -3.43 -1.86 -10.09
N MET A 79 -3.56 -2.79 -9.15
CA MET A 79 -2.89 -4.10 -9.19
C MET A 79 -3.95 -5.19 -9.34
N GLY A 80 -4.20 -5.57 -10.59
CA GLY A 80 -5.30 -6.46 -10.97
C GLY A 80 -6.66 -5.83 -10.64
N ARG A 81 -7.27 -6.23 -9.53
CA ARG A 81 -8.52 -5.65 -9.02
C ARG A 81 -8.33 -4.70 -7.85
N THR A 82 -7.18 -4.74 -7.18
CA THR A 82 -6.89 -3.84 -6.07
C THR A 82 -6.64 -2.45 -6.64
N LYS A 83 -7.43 -1.46 -6.21
CA LYS A 83 -7.37 -0.07 -6.70
C LYS A 83 -7.08 0.86 -5.53
N VAL A 84 -6.02 1.64 -5.67
CA VAL A 84 -5.54 2.55 -4.64
C VAL A 84 -5.34 3.93 -5.24
N LEU A 85 -5.83 4.95 -4.54
CA LEU A 85 -5.65 6.35 -4.88
C LEU A 85 -4.83 7.01 -3.76
N CYS A 86 -3.66 7.54 -4.10
CA CYS A 86 -2.83 8.28 -3.17
C CYS A 86 -2.81 9.77 -3.53
N GLY A 87 -2.92 10.61 -2.51
CA GLY A 87 -2.72 12.06 -2.58
C GLY A 87 -1.65 12.49 -1.58
N VAL A 88 -0.80 13.42 -2.00
CA VAL A 88 0.21 14.06 -1.17
C VAL A 88 -0.17 15.52 -0.98
N SER A 89 -0.29 15.91 0.28
CA SER A 89 -0.56 17.26 0.73
C SER A 89 0.62 17.78 1.56
N GLY A 90 1.15 18.94 1.19
CA GLY A 90 2.25 19.56 1.91
C GLY A 90 3.34 20.11 0.98
N PRO A 91 4.44 20.64 1.55
CA PRO A 91 4.74 20.72 2.98
C PRO A 91 3.90 21.80 3.70
N ARG A 92 3.38 21.49 4.89
CA ARG A 92 2.67 22.43 5.78
C ARG A 92 3.49 22.70 7.02
N GLU A 93 3.38 23.90 7.58
CA GLU A 93 4.03 24.23 8.85
C GLU A 93 3.29 23.55 10.01
N ILE A 94 4.05 22.91 10.91
CA ILE A 94 3.48 22.27 12.09
C ILE A 94 3.03 23.38 13.06
N PRO A 95 1.73 23.45 13.44
CA PRO A 95 1.27 24.46 14.37
C PRO A 95 2.02 24.36 15.71
N PHE A 96 2.49 25.51 16.23
CA PHE A 96 3.29 25.63 17.46
C PHE A 96 2.72 24.88 18.68
N VAL A 97 1.40 24.67 18.73
CA VAL A 97 0.69 23.95 19.82
C VAL A 97 1.02 22.45 19.86
N GLN A 98 1.40 21.85 18.73
CA GLN A 98 1.79 20.42 18.64
C GLN A 98 3.31 20.22 18.71
N LEU A 99 4.07 21.32 18.83
CA LEU A 99 5.53 21.27 18.81
C LEU A 99 6.07 20.92 20.20
N ALA A 100 6.59 19.70 20.37
CA ALA A 100 7.34 19.31 21.56
C ALA A 100 8.77 19.92 21.60
N GLY A 101 9.17 20.68 20.57
CA GLY A 101 10.48 21.31 20.41
C GLY A 101 10.85 21.52 18.94
N TYR A 102 11.99 22.16 18.66
CA TYR A 102 12.52 22.26 17.29
C TYR A 102 12.87 20.85 16.77
N THR A 103 12.33 20.49 15.60
CA THR A 103 12.65 19.21 14.96
C THR A 103 13.50 19.48 13.73
N GLU A 104 14.75 19.02 13.76
CA GLU A 104 15.70 19.10 12.63
C GLU A 104 15.23 18.33 11.39
N LEU A 105 14.31 17.39 11.58
CA LEU A 105 13.75 16.52 10.55
C LEU A 105 12.28 16.86 10.27
N GLY A 106 11.89 16.86 9.00
CA GLY A 106 10.49 16.95 8.61
C GLY A 106 9.65 15.77 9.10
N SER A 107 8.43 16.06 9.54
CA SER A 107 7.44 15.05 9.93
C SER A 107 6.77 14.48 8.68
N VAL A 108 6.58 13.17 8.65
CA VAL A 108 5.76 12.51 7.64
C VAL A 108 4.58 11.86 8.35
N GLU A 109 3.38 12.29 7.97
CA GLU A 109 2.14 11.64 8.35
C GLU A 109 1.63 10.81 7.18
N CYS A 110 1.26 9.57 7.46
CA CYS A 110 0.65 8.69 6.48
C CYS A 110 -0.68 8.20 7.05
N SER A 111 -1.76 8.36 6.29
CA SER A 111 -3.05 7.79 6.61
C SER A 111 -3.50 6.88 5.48
N LEU A 112 -3.90 5.67 5.83
CA LEU A 112 -4.56 4.73 4.93
C LEU A 112 -6.01 4.59 5.38
N GLU A 113 -6.93 4.86 4.48
CA GLU A 113 -8.37 4.76 4.71
C GLU A 113 -8.99 3.83 3.66
N SER A 114 -9.72 2.82 4.14
CA SER A 114 -10.48 1.89 3.31
C SER A 114 -11.98 2.15 3.45
N PHE A 115 -12.75 1.88 2.38
CA PHE A 115 -14.21 1.91 2.42
C PHE A 115 -14.77 0.54 2.01
N PRO A 116 -15.34 -0.27 2.93
CA PRO A 116 -15.58 -0.02 4.35
C PRO A 116 -14.30 0.04 5.20
N PRO A 117 -14.32 0.73 6.36
CA PRO A 117 -13.14 0.87 7.21
C PRO A 117 -12.70 -0.50 7.74
N SER A 118 -11.40 -0.78 7.61
CA SER A 118 -10.82 -2.04 8.06
C SER A 118 -10.06 -1.85 9.37
N THR A 119 -10.10 -2.84 10.27
CA THR A 119 -9.34 -2.78 11.54
C THR A 119 -7.83 -2.72 11.30
N SER A 120 -7.37 -3.23 10.15
CA SER A 120 -5.96 -3.20 9.72
C SER A 120 -5.48 -1.84 9.20
N ASP A 121 -6.38 -0.89 8.93
CA ASP A 121 -6.04 0.40 8.31
C ASP A 121 -5.01 1.18 9.15
N LYS A 122 -5.12 1.15 10.49
CA LYS A 122 -4.16 1.77 11.40
C LYS A 122 -2.77 1.13 11.32
N ALA A 123 -2.70 -0.20 11.33
CA ALA A 123 -1.44 -0.93 11.24
C ALA A 123 -0.75 -0.70 9.88
N TYR A 124 -1.54 -0.62 8.80
CA TYR A 124 -1.03 -0.30 7.48
C TYR A 124 -0.59 1.16 7.33
N SER A 125 -1.26 2.09 8.01
CA SER A 125 -0.83 3.50 8.07
C SER A 125 0.54 3.63 8.74
N ASP A 126 0.76 2.92 9.85
CA ASP A 126 2.06 2.88 10.54
C ASP A 126 3.15 2.22 9.70
N ALA A 127 2.81 1.10 9.02
CA ALA A 127 3.74 0.41 8.12
C ALA A 127 4.11 1.28 6.92
N LEU A 128 3.14 1.99 6.33
CA LEU A 128 3.33 2.93 5.24
C LEU A 128 4.26 4.08 5.66
N LYS A 129 4.02 4.66 6.85
CA LYS A 129 4.88 5.71 7.42
C LYS A 129 6.33 5.22 7.55
N ARG A 130 6.53 4.05 8.15
CA ARG A 130 7.86 3.44 8.33
C ARG A 130 8.55 3.15 6.99
N ALA A 131 7.79 2.82 5.95
CA ALA A 131 8.34 2.57 4.62
C ALA A 131 8.79 3.85 3.91
N ILE A 132 8.04 4.94 4.04
CA ILE A 132 8.30 6.21 3.34
C ILE A 132 9.39 7.04 4.01
N GLU A 133 9.45 7.03 5.34
CA GLU A 133 10.44 7.80 6.11
C GLU A 133 11.91 7.68 5.64
N PRO A 134 12.45 6.50 5.30
CA PRO A 134 13.82 6.37 4.80
C PRO A 134 14.01 6.83 3.35
N SER A 135 12.96 6.80 2.52
CA SER A 135 13.02 7.24 1.12
C SER A 135 12.95 8.77 0.97
N PHE A 136 12.34 9.44 1.94
CA PHE A 136 12.10 10.87 1.87
C PHE A 136 13.24 11.72 2.47
N CYS A 137 13.65 12.81 1.80
CA CYS A 137 14.70 13.73 2.25
C CYS A 137 14.22 14.67 3.37
N ARG A 138 13.95 14.11 4.56
CA ARG A 138 13.43 14.84 5.73
C ARG A 138 14.30 16.02 6.18
N ASN A 139 15.59 15.97 5.91
CA ASN A 139 16.56 17.00 6.29
C ASN A 139 16.33 18.34 5.56
N GLU A 140 15.66 18.31 4.39
CA GLU A 140 15.37 19.52 3.62
C GLU A 140 14.15 20.28 4.15
N PHE A 141 13.39 19.69 5.07
CA PHE A 141 12.10 20.21 5.53
C PHE A 141 11.99 20.32 7.06
N PRO A 142 12.86 21.10 7.73
CA PRO A 142 12.76 21.28 9.18
C PRO A 142 11.44 21.98 9.56
N ASN A 143 10.80 21.52 10.64
CA ASN A 143 9.49 22.00 11.14
C ASN A 143 8.31 21.93 10.15
N LEU A 144 8.48 21.23 9.04
CA LEU A 144 7.44 21.03 8.05
C LEU A 144 6.92 19.60 8.14
N GLU A 145 5.64 19.46 7.81
CA GLU A 145 4.93 18.21 7.77
C GLU A 145 4.38 17.95 6.38
N ILE A 146 4.54 16.71 5.92
CA ILE A 146 3.95 16.22 4.68
C ILE A 146 2.98 15.12 5.06
N ASN A 147 1.75 15.28 4.57
CA ASN A 147 0.67 14.33 4.77
C ASN A 147 0.46 13.54 3.48
N VAL A 148 0.63 12.23 3.58
CA VAL A 148 0.39 11.26 2.52
C VAL A 148 -0.89 10.51 2.85
N SER A 149 -1.97 10.81 2.13
CA SER A 149 -3.24 10.12 2.30
C SER A 149 -3.40 9.07 1.20
N VAL A 150 -3.78 7.86 1.60
CA VAL A 150 -4.02 6.73 0.71
C VAL A 150 -5.45 6.26 0.92
N MET A 151 -6.24 6.31 -0.14
CA MET A 151 -7.60 5.81 -0.17
C MET A 151 -7.65 4.50 -0.96
N VAL A 152 -8.08 3.43 -0.30
CA VAL A 152 -8.28 2.12 -0.94
C VAL A 152 -9.69 2.08 -1.51
N LEU A 153 -9.81 2.01 -2.84
CA LEU A 153 -11.10 1.97 -3.54
C LEU A 153 -11.63 0.55 -3.66
N ASP A 154 -10.74 -0.41 -3.90
CA ASP A 154 -11.06 -1.84 -3.99
C ASP A 154 -9.91 -2.63 -3.37
N ALA A 155 -10.23 -3.45 -2.36
CA ALA A 155 -9.28 -4.28 -1.65
C ALA A 155 -9.39 -5.73 -2.13
N SER A 156 -8.58 -6.10 -3.12
CA SER A 156 -8.54 -7.46 -3.69
C SER A 156 -7.21 -8.18 -3.40
N GLY A 157 -6.58 -7.86 -2.26
CA GLY A 157 -5.29 -8.39 -1.80
C GLY A 157 -4.09 -7.47 -2.11
N SER A 158 -3.01 -7.66 -1.35
CA SER A 158 -1.72 -6.95 -1.44
C SER A 158 -1.84 -5.43 -1.32
N VAL A 159 -2.84 -4.97 -0.55
CA VAL A 159 -3.20 -3.56 -0.38
C VAL A 159 -2.03 -2.73 0.15
N LEU A 160 -1.28 -3.24 1.14
CA LEU A 160 -0.13 -2.54 1.71
C LEU A 160 0.95 -2.27 0.65
N SER A 161 1.26 -3.26 -0.18
CA SER A 161 2.27 -3.12 -1.24
C SER A 161 1.86 -2.13 -2.33
N ALA A 162 0.58 -2.15 -2.71
CA ALA A 162 0.00 -1.19 -3.64
C ALA A 162 0.04 0.23 -3.07
N ALA A 163 -0.29 0.39 -1.78
CA ALA A 163 -0.28 1.67 -1.08
C ALA A 163 1.13 2.29 -1.00
N ILE A 164 2.15 1.50 -0.63
CA ILE A 164 3.54 1.99 -0.53
C ILE A 164 4.06 2.44 -1.90
N THR A 165 3.82 1.63 -2.94
CA THR A 165 4.25 1.97 -4.31
C THR A 165 3.52 3.21 -4.84
N ALA A 166 2.21 3.31 -4.63
CA ALA A 166 1.42 4.47 -5.03
C ALA A 166 1.86 5.75 -4.29
N ALA A 167 2.16 5.64 -3.00
CA ALA A 167 2.64 6.76 -2.20
C ALA A 167 3.99 7.28 -2.67
N SER A 168 4.93 6.39 -2.98
CA SER A 168 6.23 6.81 -3.51
C SER A 168 6.12 7.53 -4.86
N LEU A 169 5.27 7.02 -5.76
CA LEU A 169 4.97 7.66 -7.03
C LEU A 169 4.28 9.02 -6.85
N ALA A 170 3.37 9.14 -5.87
CA ALA A 170 2.71 10.40 -5.57
C ALA A 170 3.70 11.44 -5.00
N LEU A 171 4.68 11.03 -4.18
CA LEU A 171 5.76 11.90 -3.70
C LEU A 171 6.65 12.39 -4.84
N ALA A 172 7.02 11.49 -5.77
CA ALA A 172 7.78 11.84 -6.96
C ALA A 172 7.01 12.85 -7.84
N HIS A 173 5.71 12.62 -8.05
CA HIS A 173 4.85 13.54 -8.80
C HIS A 173 4.66 14.90 -8.08
N ALA A 174 4.66 14.93 -6.74
CA ALA A 174 4.62 16.17 -5.96
C ALA A 174 5.90 17.03 -6.09
N ARG A 175 6.92 16.52 -6.81
CA ARG A 175 8.26 17.09 -6.96
C ARG A 175 8.93 17.33 -5.62
N LEU A 176 8.70 16.40 -4.70
CA LEU A 176 9.37 16.38 -3.41
C LEU A 176 10.69 15.61 -3.55
N PRO A 177 11.77 16.06 -2.90
CA PRO A 177 13.06 15.39 -2.95
C PRO A 177 12.96 14.03 -2.24
N ILE A 178 13.19 12.98 -3.01
CA ILE A 178 13.25 11.59 -2.56
C ILE A 178 14.62 11.03 -2.92
N TYR A 179 15.19 10.20 -2.05
CA TYR A 179 16.43 9.49 -2.33
C TYR A 179 16.25 8.45 -3.44
N ASP A 180 15.14 7.72 -3.37
CA ASP A 180 14.79 6.69 -4.34
C ASP A 180 13.28 6.41 -4.34
N ILE A 181 12.79 5.84 -5.45
CA ILE A 181 11.41 5.38 -5.56
C ILE A 181 11.29 4.03 -4.86
N LEU A 182 10.30 3.92 -3.97
CA LEU A 182 9.98 2.69 -3.28
C LEU A 182 9.07 1.82 -4.14
N THR A 183 9.45 0.56 -4.23
CA THR A 183 8.65 -0.48 -4.85
C THR A 183 8.37 -1.56 -3.82
N SER A 184 7.11 -1.94 -3.70
CA SER A 184 6.70 -2.93 -2.71
C SER A 184 6.03 -4.12 -3.36
N VAL A 185 6.36 -5.31 -2.87
CA VAL A 185 5.78 -6.59 -3.30
C VAL A 185 5.37 -7.38 -2.07
N CYS A 186 4.19 -7.99 -2.16
CA CYS A 186 3.68 -8.92 -1.18
C CYS A 186 3.88 -10.36 -1.66
N LEU A 187 4.32 -11.24 -0.77
CA LEU A 187 4.48 -12.67 -0.98
C LEU A 187 3.59 -13.42 0.03
N GLY A 188 2.80 -14.37 -0.48
CA GLY A 188 2.06 -15.32 0.34
C GLY A 188 2.76 -16.67 0.34
N ILE A 189 2.99 -17.24 1.52
CA ILE A 189 3.60 -18.56 1.67
C ILE A 189 2.62 -19.48 2.40
N HIS A 190 2.47 -20.69 1.87
CA HIS A 190 1.70 -21.75 2.49
C HIS A 190 2.28 -23.13 2.17
N GLY A 191 2.90 -23.78 3.15
CA GLY A 191 3.70 -24.99 2.98
C GLY A 191 4.83 -24.76 1.98
N ASP A 192 4.81 -25.52 0.89
CA ASP A 192 5.77 -25.42 -0.22
C ASP A 192 5.28 -24.45 -1.33
N LEU A 193 4.09 -23.87 -1.18
CA LEU A 193 3.52 -22.95 -2.17
C LEU A 193 3.93 -21.52 -1.85
N LEU A 194 4.54 -20.86 -2.84
CA LEU A 194 4.84 -19.44 -2.84
C LEU A 194 3.96 -18.73 -3.87
N PHE A 195 3.32 -17.65 -3.46
CA PHE A 195 2.52 -16.78 -4.30
C PHE A 195 3.12 -15.38 -4.31
N VAL A 196 3.62 -14.95 -5.46
CA VAL A 196 3.95 -13.53 -5.68
C VAL A 196 2.67 -12.77 -5.92
N ASP A 197 2.49 -11.67 -5.18
CA ASP A 197 1.33 -10.79 -5.26
C ASP A 197 -0.01 -11.55 -5.04
N PRO A 198 -0.29 -11.98 -3.80
CA PRO A 198 -1.46 -12.77 -3.44
C PRO A 198 -2.78 -11.97 -3.43
N THR A 199 -3.82 -12.56 -4.00
CA THR A 199 -5.20 -12.08 -3.93
C THR A 199 -5.77 -12.24 -2.52
N ASP A 200 -6.85 -11.55 -2.19
CA ASP A 200 -7.50 -11.63 -0.87
C ASP A 200 -7.83 -13.09 -0.44
N LYS A 201 -8.23 -13.93 -1.39
CA LYS A 201 -8.45 -15.37 -1.15
C LYS A 201 -7.16 -16.13 -0.84
N GLU A 202 -6.07 -15.77 -1.51
CA GLU A 202 -4.75 -16.35 -1.25
C GLU A 202 -4.17 -15.85 0.07
N GLU A 203 -4.35 -14.56 0.42
CA GLU A 203 -3.91 -14.00 1.69
C GLU A 203 -4.63 -14.67 2.86
N SER A 204 -5.96 -14.79 2.80
CA SER A 204 -6.75 -15.49 3.81
C SER A 204 -6.41 -16.98 3.91
N PHE A 205 -6.03 -17.61 2.80
CA PHE A 205 -5.52 -18.98 2.79
C PHE A 205 -4.14 -19.10 3.47
N CYS A 206 -3.19 -18.23 3.12
CA CYS A 206 -1.85 -18.21 3.69
C CYS A 206 -1.87 -17.89 5.20
N MET A 207 -2.83 -17.09 5.66
CA MET A 207 -3.04 -16.80 7.08
C MET A 207 -3.76 -17.91 7.83
N SER A 208 -4.44 -18.83 7.14
CA SER A 208 -5.14 -19.93 7.79
C SER A 208 -4.17 -21.06 8.15
N ALA A 209 -3.82 -21.16 9.43
CA ALA A 209 -2.98 -22.25 9.93
C ALA A 209 -3.70 -23.60 9.75
N GLN A 210 -3.00 -24.57 9.15
CA GLN A 210 -3.49 -25.94 9.09
C GLN A 210 -3.35 -26.59 10.47
N ARG A 211 -4.48 -26.93 11.09
CA ARG A 211 -4.51 -27.54 12.43
C ARG A 211 -3.89 -28.95 12.49
N THR A 212 -3.63 -29.57 11.35
CA THR A 212 -3.23 -30.99 11.25
C THR A 212 -1.71 -31.21 11.22
N SER A 213 -0.89 -30.18 11.06
CA SER A 213 0.58 -30.29 10.99
C SER A 213 1.22 -29.18 11.80
N ILE A 214 2.02 -29.57 12.79
CA ILE A 214 2.60 -28.69 13.82
C ILE A 214 3.66 -27.73 13.26
N ASP A 215 4.24 -28.02 12.10
CA ASP A 215 5.34 -27.27 11.48
C ASP A 215 5.07 -26.93 10.00
N GLN A 216 3.93 -26.29 9.69
CA GLN A 216 3.72 -25.77 8.34
C GLN A 216 4.01 -24.27 8.27
N ASN A 217 4.92 -23.92 7.37
CA ASN A 217 5.21 -22.56 6.97
C ASN A 217 3.94 -21.91 6.43
N HIS A 218 3.47 -20.84 7.02
CA HIS A 218 2.31 -20.10 6.56
C HIS A 218 2.47 -18.64 6.94
N GLY A 219 2.27 -17.74 5.99
CA GLY A 219 2.42 -16.33 6.28
C GLY A 219 2.40 -15.43 5.06
N LEU A 220 2.50 -14.15 5.36
CA LEU A 220 2.59 -13.07 4.40
C LEU A 220 3.86 -12.28 4.67
N ILE A 221 4.59 -11.95 3.61
CA ILE A 221 5.74 -11.06 3.65
C ILE A 221 5.47 -9.89 2.71
N THR A 222 5.48 -8.67 3.23
CA THR A 222 5.52 -7.45 2.42
C THR A 222 6.90 -6.84 2.53
N LEU A 223 7.59 -6.73 1.39
CA LEU A 223 8.91 -6.12 1.31
C LEU A 223 8.81 -4.83 0.50
N SER A 224 9.48 -3.78 0.96
CA SER A 224 9.60 -2.51 0.26
C SER A 224 11.07 -2.21 0.02
N TYR A 225 11.42 -1.98 -1.25
CA TYR A 225 12.79 -1.89 -1.72
C TYR A 225 13.07 -0.57 -2.43
N MET A 226 14.25 -0.01 -2.15
CA MET A 226 14.87 1.09 -2.88
C MET A 226 15.87 0.48 -3.87
N SER A 227 15.47 0.41 -5.15
CA SER A 227 16.24 -0.30 -6.19
C SER A 227 17.56 0.36 -6.55
N THR A 228 17.64 1.69 -6.48
CA THR A 228 18.85 2.48 -6.74
C THR A 228 19.82 2.44 -5.57
N ALA A 229 19.29 2.52 -4.35
CA ALA A 229 20.09 2.50 -3.12
C ALA A 229 20.49 1.08 -2.67
N ASP A 230 19.92 0.05 -3.31
CA ASP A 230 20.09 -1.37 -2.97
C ASP A 230 19.78 -1.66 -1.48
N GLN A 231 18.67 -1.09 -1.00
CA GLN A 231 18.31 -1.10 0.42
C GLN A 231 16.85 -1.46 0.65
N ILE A 232 16.61 -2.29 1.67
CA ILE A 232 15.26 -2.61 2.15
C ILE A 232 14.80 -1.47 3.06
N ALA A 233 13.76 -0.75 2.64
CA ALA A 233 13.17 0.33 3.43
C ALA A 233 12.22 -0.21 4.50
N HIS A 234 11.43 -1.22 4.14
CA HIS A 234 10.48 -1.83 5.06
C HIS A 234 10.33 -3.32 4.82
N TYR A 235 10.23 -4.06 5.91
CA TYR A 235 9.97 -5.49 5.92
C TYR A 235 8.87 -5.78 6.93
N TYR A 236 7.76 -6.32 6.44
CA TYR A 236 6.60 -6.68 7.25
C TYR A 236 6.30 -8.16 7.06
N GLN A 237 6.41 -8.92 8.15
CA GLN A 237 6.09 -10.34 8.18
C GLN A 237 4.90 -10.58 9.08
N SER A 238 3.98 -11.43 8.63
CA SER A 238 2.89 -11.98 9.42
C SER A 238 2.83 -13.49 9.24
N GLY A 239 2.70 -14.26 10.32
CA GLY A 239 2.64 -15.73 10.27
C GLY A 239 3.90 -16.44 10.78
N HIS A 240 3.98 -17.74 10.53
CA HIS A 240 5.05 -18.63 10.99
C HIS A 240 5.82 -19.21 9.81
N MET A 241 7.13 -18.96 9.74
CA MET A 241 7.95 -19.33 8.59
C MET A 241 9.36 -19.72 9.06
N ASP A 242 9.94 -20.74 8.43
CA ASP A 242 11.34 -21.09 8.64
C ASP A 242 12.29 -20.02 8.08
N LEU A 243 13.46 -19.91 8.70
CA LEU A 243 14.47 -18.90 8.35
C LEU A 243 15.01 -19.10 6.92
N THR A 244 15.20 -20.34 6.51
CA THR A 244 15.73 -20.66 5.16
C THR A 244 14.79 -20.15 4.07
N LEU A 245 13.50 -20.50 4.21
CA LEU A 245 12.44 -20.06 3.32
C LEU A 245 12.27 -18.53 3.34
N LEU A 246 12.43 -17.91 4.52
CA LEU A 246 12.36 -16.46 4.64
C LEU A 246 13.45 -15.78 3.80
N LEU A 247 14.70 -16.24 3.88
CA LEU A 247 15.80 -15.70 3.06
C LEU A 247 15.54 -15.88 1.56
N ASP A 248 15.17 -17.10 1.14
CA ASP A 248 14.86 -17.38 -0.26
C ASP A 248 13.70 -16.50 -0.77
N SER A 249 12.68 -16.29 0.07
CA SER A 249 11.54 -15.43 -0.27
C SER A 249 11.95 -13.96 -0.39
N THR A 250 12.88 -13.48 0.44
CA THR A 250 13.38 -12.11 0.35
C THR A 250 14.13 -11.86 -0.96
N ASP A 251 14.95 -12.81 -1.41
CA ASP A 251 15.66 -12.71 -2.68
C ASP A 251 14.70 -12.67 -3.88
N ILE A 252 13.61 -13.44 -3.81
CA ILE A 252 12.55 -13.41 -4.82
C ILE A 252 11.83 -12.06 -4.79
N ALA A 253 11.49 -11.55 -3.61
CA ALA A 253 10.83 -10.25 -3.48
C ALA A 253 11.69 -9.10 -4.05
N ILE A 254 13.00 -9.08 -3.76
CA ILE A 254 13.92 -8.04 -4.26
C ILE A 254 13.94 -8.03 -5.79
N LYS A 255 14.06 -9.20 -6.44
CA LYS A 255 14.02 -9.30 -7.91
C LYS A 255 12.71 -8.74 -8.48
N ARG A 256 11.58 -9.02 -7.82
CA ARG A 256 10.27 -8.52 -8.25
C ARG A 256 10.09 -7.02 -8.01
N CYS A 257 10.65 -6.48 -6.94
CA CYS A 257 10.71 -5.03 -6.72
C CYS A 257 11.52 -4.33 -7.83
N GLN A 258 12.64 -4.91 -8.26
CA GLN A 258 13.44 -4.35 -9.37
C GLN A 258 12.66 -4.35 -10.71
N ASP A 259 11.91 -5.42 -11.00
CA ASP A 259 11.02 -5.46 -12.17
C ASP A 259 9.95 -4.35 -12.11
N LEU A 260 9.35 -4.16 -10.92
CA LEU A 260 8.35 -3.13 -10.68
C LEU A 260 8.92 -1.72 -10.81
N TYR A 261 10.17 -1.52 -10.41
CA TYR A 261 10.87 -0.24 -10.47
C TYR A 261 11.02 0.24 -11.92
N ALA A 262 11.36 -0.65 -12.84
CA ALA A 262 11.46 -0.32 -14.26
C ALA A 262 10.12 0.19 -14.82
N LEU A 263 8.99 -0.41 -14.41
CA LEU A 263 7.65 0.06 -14.80
C LEU A 263 7.34 1.44 -14.21
N CYS A 264 7.63 1.65 -12.93
CA CYS A 264 7.44 2.93 -12.25
C CYS A 264 8.24 4.05 -12.93
N GLN A 265 9.49 3.78 -13.28
CA GLN A 265 10.38 4.73 -13.95
C GLN A 265 9.84 5.12 -15.34
N GLN A 266 9.32 4.17 -16.12
CA GLN A 266 8.72 4.46 -17.43
C GLN A 266 7.54 5.42 -17.31
N HIS A 267 6.63 5.17 -16.35
CA HIS A 267 5.48 6.04 -16.13
C HIS A 267 5.86 7.45 -15.68
N LEU A 268 6.86 7.58 -14.82
CA LEU A 268 7.38 8.90 -14.41
C LEU A 268 8.03 9.63 -15.59
N MET A 269 8.82 8.95 -16.42
CA MET A 269 9.42 9.56 -17.60
C MET A 269 8.37 10.06 -18.59
N ASP A 270 7.28 9.32 -18.76
CA ASP A 270 6.20 9.72 -19.66
C ASP A 270 5.44 10.94 -19.14
N ASP A 271 5.21 11.03 -17.83
CA ASP A 271 4.63 12.22 -17.20
C ASP A 271 5.52 13.47 -17.33
N VAL A 272 6.83 13.30 -17.16
CA VAL A 272 7.80 14.39 -17.38
C VAL A 272 7.79 14.86 -18.84
N LYS A 273 7.72 13.94 -19.80
CA LYS A 273 7.62 14.31 -21.24
C LYS A 273 6.34 15.08 -21.54
N LEU A 274 5.21 14.69 -20.93
CA LEU A 274 3.94 15.40 -21.09
C LEU A 274 4.03 16.82 -20.50
N SER A 275 4.58 16.94 -19.30
CA SER A 275 4.81 18.24 -18.65
C SER A 275 5.71 19.15 -19.49
N LEU A 276 6.80 18.63 -20.05
CA LEU A 276 7.72 19.40 -20.91
C LEU A 276 7.03 19.89 -22.18
N ARG A 277 6.21 19.05 -22.83
CA ARG A 277 5.44 19.45 -24.02
C ARG A 277 4.50 20.60 -23.71
N GLN A 278 3.78 20.53 -22.59
CA GLN A 278 2.87 21.60 -22.17
C GLN A 278 3.62 22.92 -21.95
N VAL A 279 4.79 22.89 -21.30
CA VAL A 279 5.63 24.09 -21.12
C VAL A 279 6.05 24.68 -22.46
N THR A 280 6.55 23.85 -23.39
CA THR A 280 6.96 24.34 -24.72
C THR A 280 5.79 24.91 -25.53
N GLU A 281 4.60 24.32 -25.41
CA GLU A 281 3.39 24.84 -26.07
C GLU A 281 2.98 26.21 -25.49
N THR A 282 3.05 26.37 -24.17
CA THR A 282 2.76 27.67 -23.53
C THR A 282 3.76 28.76 -23.92
N GLU A 283 5.05 28.44 -23.99
CA GLU A 283 6.10 29.38 -24.43
C GLU A 283 5.85 29.84 -25.87
N ASN A 284 5.54 28.91 -26.77
CA ASN A 284 5.22 29.23 -28.18
C ASN A 284 3.98 30.14 -28.31
N VAL A 285 2.97 29.93 -27.47
CA VAL A 285 1.75 30.77 -27.44
C VAL A 285 2.08 32.17 -26.92
N GLU A 286 2.87 32.28 -25.86
CA GLU A 286 3.31 33.57 -25.31
C GLU A 286 4.13 34.39 -26.33
N ASP A 287 5.07 33.74 -27.03
CA ASP A 287 5.87 34.39 -28.06
C ASP A 287 5.00 34.85 -29.24
N SER A 288 4.03 34.03 -29.64
CA SER A 288 3.05 34.41 -30.67
C SER A 288 2.24 35.64 -30.25
N MET A 289 1.77 35.71 -28.99
CA MET A 289 1.04 36.89 -28.49
C MET A 289 1.92 38.16 -28.42
N ARG A 290 3.21 38.03 -28.08
CA ARG A 290 4.16 39.16 -28.06
C ARG A 290 4.43 39.72 -29.46
N THR A 291 4.50 38.87 -30.48
CA THR A 291 4.66 39.33 -31.86
C THR A 291 3.42 40.06 -32.40
N LEU A 292 2.22 39.68 -31.96
CA LEU A 292 0.96 40.32 -32.34
C LEU A 292 0.72 41.68 -31.66
N SER A 293 1.27 41.90 -30.45
CA SER A 293 1.10 43.16 -29.72
C SER A 293 2.08 44.25 -30.12
N THR A 294 3.12 43.91 -30.88
CA THR A 294 4.15 44.84 -31.37
C THR A 294 3.93 45.32 -32.81
N SER A 295 2.92 44.77 -33.50
CA SER A 295 2.44 45.17 -34.84
C SER A 295 1.18 46.01 -34.77
#